data_AF-A0A8H7ZFA9-F1
#
_entry.id   AF-A0A8H7ZFA9-F1
#
_cell.length_a   1.000
_cell.length_b   1.000
_cell.length_c   1.000
_cell.angle_alpha   90.00
_cell.angle_beta   90.00
_cell.angle_gamma   90.00
#
_symmetry.space_group_name_H-M   'P 1'
#
loop_
_entity.id
_entity.type
_entity.pdbx_description
1 polymer ?
#
loop_
_entity_poly.entity_id
_entity_poly.type
_entity_poly.pdbx_seq_one_letter_code
_entity_poly.pdbx_strand_id
1 'polypeptide(L)'
;MFMVTIILVSITTVFLILKLLNYLKTVPDLYLHQQSYPDTTRLPNESPIYHSTKAPTGLRLGLDIRYDDYKIRRGNCNDIWEIAMKSDGVKGIYVGDELVEFAVINYYIDQWEKVSKGIECDVINIPVDYKIDDHWVIIVLIGLVKQIPLQFYDSKKEPKIGTSISKIDLPPPQHLEQITNEYSSEKDKGIAIKFNKQVKSGIDVIVDFTQLNLISAVASSIKHLPVNYNCKGKSIAIMPSPDLEGVSSTIVKLLMAFVCQMEIHIEDDANFNTDITCLPESKTTPLLNNLSWKQHVRLYFLHLGIFSSNKLVYVYSPLTHPKLTSSLLNQLRITTNSHIIREYYTYNIMGPILTTDYYEYRTYTRQFGVMPQSLEMKVSNMTADNGLGNLMVRGYTIGKSTNYLNGMEQEPKKEDANGDGFMPVNTRGKWGTDGCFYMI
;
A
#
# COMPACT_ATOMS: atom_id res chain seq x y z
N MET A 1 -1.38 -62.95 -10.87
CA MET A 1 -1.24 -62.46 -9.48
C MET A 1 -0.16 -61.38 -9.38
N PHE A 2 1.08 -61.63 -9.81
CA PHE A 2 2.20 -60.67 -9.79
C PHE A 2 1.91 -59.29 -10.44
N MET A 3 1.33 -59.29 -11.66
CA MET A 3 0.95 -58.03 -12.34
C MET A 3 -0.11 -57.21 -11.58
N VAL A 4 -1.07 -57.89 -10.94
CA VAL A 4 -2.12 -57.22 -10.13
C VAL A 4 -1.49 -56.56 -8.91
N THR A 5 -0.56 -57.23 -8.25
CA THR A 5 0.19 -56.67 -7.12
C THR A 5 0.99 -55.45 -7.52
N ILE A 6 1.71 -55.48 -8.65
CA ILE A 6 2.48 -54.33 -9.15
C ILE A 6 1.56 -53.14 -9.43
N ILE A 7 0.43 -53.37 -10.10
CA ILE A 7 -0.54 -52.29 -10.39
C ILE A 7 -1.07 -51.69 -9.09
N LEU A 8 -1.44 -52.52 -8.12
CA LEU A 8 -2.03 -52.08 -6.86
C LEU A 8 -1.02 -51.30 -6.00
N VAL A 9 0.24 -51.75 -5.96
CA VAL A 9 1.34 -51.02 -5.30
C VAL A 9 1.58 -49.68 -6.00
N SER A 10 1.61 -49.63 -7.32
CA SER A 10 1.80 -48.39 -8.09
C SER A 10 0.67 -47.39 -7.82
N ILE A 11 -0.59 -47.82 -7.87
CA ILE A 11 -1.75 -46.96 -7.58
C ILE A 11 -1.69 -46.44 -6.13
N THR A 12 -1.39 -47.32 -5.17
CA THR A 12 -1.26 -46.94 -3.75
C THR A 12 -0.14 -45.94 -3.55
N THR A 13 1.01 -46.14 -4.20
CA THR A 13 2.17 -45.24 -4.15
C THR A 13 1.81 -43.87 -4.73
N VAL A 14 1.18 -43.83 -5.91
CA VAL A 14 0.71 -42.58 -6.52
C VAL A 14 -0.30 -41.87 -5.60
N PHE A 15 -1.25 -42.59 -5.04
CA PHE A 15 -2.23 -42.03 -4.11
C PHE A 15 -1.58 -41.42 -2.85
N LEU A 16 -0.62 -42.13 -2.24
CA LEU A 16 0.12 -41.62 -1.09
C LEU A 16 0.94 -40.37 -1.44
N ILE A 17 1.59 -40.35 -2.61
CA ILE A 17 2.33 -39.18 -3.10
C ILE A 17 1.38 -37.99 -3.29
N LEU A 18 0.24 -38.18 -3.94
CA LEU A 18 -0.74 -37.10 -4.14
C LEU A 18 -1.29 -36.58 -2.80
N LYS A 19 -1.57 -37.47 -1.85
CA LYS A 19 -2.01 -37.09 -0.51
C LYS A 19 -0.94 -36.31 0.25
N LEU A 20 0.32 -36.73 0.13
CA LEU A 20 1.46 -36.04 0.72
C LEU A 20 1.65 -34.64 0.11
N LEU A 21 1.62 -34.53 -1.23
CA LEU A 21 1.73 -33.25 -1.91
C LEU A 21 0.60 -32.29 -1.51
N ASN A 22 -0.63 -32.79 -1.38
CA ASN A 22 -1.76 -31.99 -0.92
C ASN A 22 -1.60 -31.54 0.56
N TYR A 23 -1.04 -32.39 1.41
CA TYR A 23 -0.75 -32.04 2.81
C TYR A 23 0.36 -30.99 2.93
N LEU A 24 1.33 -30.99 2.01
CA LEU A 24 2.44 -30.03 1.99
C LEU A 24 2.06 -28.67 1.40
N LYS A 25 0.86 -28.51 0.83
CA LYS A 25 0.40 -27.21 0.31
C LYS A 25 0.32 -26.20 1.45
N THR A 26 0.74 -24.98 1.14
CA THR A 26 0.71 -23.89 2.13
C THR A 26 -0.73 -23.46 2.45
N VAL A 27 -1.63 -23.54 1.47
CA VAL A 27 -3.08 -23.33 1.65
C VAL A 27 -3.90 -24.33 0.85
N PRO A 28 -5.14 -24.64 1.30
CA PRO A 28 -6.10 -25.39 0.50
C PRO A 28 -6.48 -24.63 -0.77
N ASP A 29 -6.75 -25.34 -1.87
CA ASP A 29 -7.15 -24.72 -3.14
C ASP A 29 -8.41 -23.85 -2.99
N LEU A 30 -9.33 -24.23 -2.10
CA LEU A 30 -10.55 -23.49 -1.81
C LEU A 30 -10.28 -22.05 -1.36
N TYR A 31 -9.19 -21.80 -0.63
CA TYR A 31 -8.81 -20.45 -0.20
C TYR A 31 -8.56 -19.52 -1.38
N LEU A 32 -7.94 -20.04 -2.45
CA LEU A 32 -7.63 -19.26 -3.65
C LEU A 32 -8.83 -19.14 -4.61
N HIS A 33 -9.87 -19.95 -4.44
CA HIS A 33 -11.09 -19.91 -5.26
C HIS A 33 -12.09 -18.83 -4.84
N GLN A 34 -11.90 -18.17 -3.70
CA GLN A 34 -12.76 -17.08 -3.27
C GLN A 34 -11.95 -16.05 -2.47
N GLN A 35 -11.26 -15.16 -3.18
CA GLN A 35 -10.42 -14.13 -2.56
C GLN A 35 -11.20 -12.86 -2.19
N SER A 36 -12.38 -12.66 -2.79
CA SER A 36 -13.36 -11.63 -2.44
C SER A 36 -14.74 -12.25 -2.33
N TYR A 37 -15.68 -11.57 -1.68
CA TYR A 37 -17.08 -11.99 -1.65
C TYR A 37 -17.98 -10.95 -2.33
N PRO A 38 -18.87 -11.38 -3.24
CA PRO A 38 -19.85 -10.50 -3.88
C PRO A 38 -21.08 -10.26 -2.99
N ASP A 39 -21.56 -9.03 -2.97
CA ASP A 39 -22.87 -8.63 -2.46
C ASP A 39 -23.91 -8.59 -3.62
N THR A 40 -25.16 -8.26 -3.33
CA THR A 40 -26.24 -8.17 -4.31
C THR A 40 -26.00 -7.08 -5.37
N THR A 41 -26.30 -7.40 -6.63
CA THR A 41 -26.30 -6.42 -7.72
C THR A 41 -27.49 -5.47 -7.57
N ARG A 42 -27.24 -4.15 -7.62
CA ARG A 42 -28.27 -3.13 -7.41
C ARG A 42 -28.90 -2.62 -8.71
N LEU A 43 -28.12 -2.55 -9.79
CA LEU A 43 -28.53 -1.96 -11.06
C LEU A 43 -28.26 -2.90 -12.25
N PRO A 44 -29.06 -2.81 -13.33
CA PRO A 44 -28.77 -3.53 -14.56
C PRO A 44 -27.45 -3.04 -15.17
N ASN A 45 -26.68 -3.93 -15.79
CA ASN A 45 -25.36 -3.68 -16.40
C ASN A 45 -24.25 -3.31 -15.40
N GLU A 46 -24.40 -3.67 -14.13
CA GLU A 46 -23.36 -3.60 -13.11
C GLU A 46 -23.01 -4.99 -12.56
N SER A 47 -21.79 -5.13 -12.06
CA SER A 47 -21.41 -6.29 -11.28
C SER A 47 -21.96 -6.18 -9.86
N PRO A 48 -21.99 -7.29 -9.11
CA PRO A 48 -21.97 -7.26 -7.65
C PRO A 48 -20.97 -6.24 -7.09
N ILE A 49 -21.26 -5.73 -5.89
CA ILE A 49 -20.26 -5.03 -5.08
C ILE A 49 -19.39 -6.09 -4.43
N TYR A 50 -18.08 -6.00 -4.64
CA TYR A 50 -17.13 -6.93 -4.07
C TYR A 50 -16.46 -6.33 -2.84
N HIS A 51 -16.26 -7.19 -1.84
CA HIS A 51 -15.63 -6.87 -0.57
C HIS A 51 -14.45 -7.80 -0.30
N SER A 52 -13.50 -7.30 0.48
CA SER A 52 -12.36 -8.10 0.92
C SER A 52 -12.81 -9.18 1.91
N THR A 53 -12.42 -10.44 1.67
CA THR A 53 -12.62 -11.55 2.63
C THR A 53 -11.95 -11.31 3.98
N LYS A 54 -11.00 -10.38 4.04
CA LYS A 54 -10.27 -10.01 5.27
C LYS A 54 -11.01 -8.95 6.10
N ALA A 55 -12.15 -8.42 5.64
CA ALA A 55 -12.98 -7.45 6.36
C ALA A 55 -14.48 -7.79 6.27
N PRO A 56 -14.95 -8.86 6.96
CA PRO A 56 -16.33 -9.33 6.85
C PRO A 56 -17.37 -8.39 7.46
N THR A 57 -16.97 -7.49 8.36
CA THR A 57 -17.88 -6.57 9.09
C THR A 57 -17.93 -5.16 8.47
N GLY A 58 -17.58 -5.03 7.19
CA GLY A 58 -17.56 -3.76 6.46
C GLY A 58 -16.16 -3.14 6.35
N LEU A 59 -16.12 -1.92 5.78
CA LEU A 59 -14.88 -1.23 5.45
C LEU A 59 -14.01 -0.92 6.67
N ARG A 60 -12.70 -1.15 6.53
CA ARG A 60 -11.71 -0.80 7.55
C ARG A 60 -11.56 0.72 7.68
N LEU A 61 -11.74 1.19 8.93
CA LEU A 61 -11.82 2.59 9.30
C LEU A 61 -10.78 2.93 10.37
N GLY A 62 -9.52 3.10 9.94
CA GLY A 62 -8.42 3.48 10.82
C GLY A 62 -7.96 2.40 11.82
N LEU A 63 -7.28 2.83 12.89
CA LEU A 63 -6.48 1.99 13.78
C LEU A 63 -7.24 1.45 15.01
N ASP A 64 -8.48 1.88 15.26
CA ASP A 64 -9.29 1.51 16.43
C ASP A 64 -8.57 1.75 17.78
N ILE A 65 -8.00 2.95 17.95
CA ILE A 65 -7.31 3.35 19.17
C ILE A 65 -8.33 3.53 20.29
N ARG A 66 -8.05 2.94 21.46
CA ARG A 66 -8.85 3.18 22.68
C ARG A 66 -8.51 4.55 23.25
N TYR A 67 -9.51 5.40 23.42
CA TYR A 67 -9.34 6.76 23.94
C TYR A 67 -9.86 6.90 25.38
N ASP A 68 -10.98 6.26 25.67
CA ASP A 68 -11.65 6.22 26.97
C ASP A 68 -12.22 4.80 27.15
N ASP A 69 -12.62 4.41 28.36
CA ASP A 69 -12.98 3.01 28.73
C ASP A 69 -13.97 2.32 27.76
N TYR A 70 -14.75 3.11 27.01
CA TYR A 70 -15.76 2.62 26.06
C TYR A 70 -15.72 3.25 24.65
N LYS A 71 -14.82 4.20 24.36
CA LYS A 71 -14.79 4.89 23.06
C LYS A 71 -13.56 4.51 22.24
N ILE A 72 -13.83 3.95 21.06
CA ILE A 72 -12.84 3.67 20.03
C ILE A 72 -12.80 4.84 19.06
N ARG A 73 -11.61 5.32 18.74
CA ARG A 73 -11.38 6.33 17.70
C ARG A 73 -10.51 5.79 16.57
N ARG A 74 -10.58 6.46 15.43
CA ARG A 74 -9.91 6.01 14.20
C ARG A 74 -8.39 6.24 14.24
N GLY A 75 -7.93 7.18 15.05
CA GLY A 75 -6.54 7.59 15.15
C GLY A 75 -6.16 8.67 14.12
N ASN A 76 -5.02 9.28 14.33
CA ASN A 76 -4.39 10.32 13.52
C ASN A 76 -2.85 10.14 13.52
N CYS A 77 -2.12 10.97 12.78
CA CYS A 77 -0.66 10.86 12.67
C CYS A 77 0.09 11.10 13.99
N ASN A 78 -0.44 11.90 14.92
CA ASN A 78 0.19 12.08 16.23
C ASN A 78 0.18 10.77 17.02
N ASP A 79 -0.86 9.97 16.87
CA ASP A 79 -0.97 8.70 17.60
C ASP A 79 -0.02 7.65 17.05
N ILE A 80 0.15 7.61 15.72
CA ILE A 80 1.16 6.76 15.10
C ILE A 80 2.55 7.17 15.60
N TRP A 81 2.82 8.47 15.68
CA TRP A 81 4.08 8.99 16.21
C TRP A 81 4.28 8.64 17.70
N GLU A 82 3.23 8.75 18.52
CA GLU A 82 3.26 8.33 19.92
C GLU A 82 3.54 6.84 20.08
N ILE A 83 2.95 5.99 19.23
CA ILE A 83 3.24 4.55 19.20
C ILE A 83 4.70 4.29 18.82
N ALA A 84 5.24 5.03 17.84
CA ALA A 84 6.64 4.93 17.42
C ALA A 84 7.61 5.30 18.55
N MET A 85 7.36 6.42 19.23
CA MET A 85 8.18 6.92 20.34
C MET A 85 8.20 5.96 21.55
N LYS A 86 7.11 5.21 21.75
CA LYS A 86 6.96 4.19 22.80
C LYS A 86 7.54 2.82 22.42
N SER A 87 8.16 2.68 21.25
CA SER A 87 8.78 1.42 20.82
C SER A 87 9.91 0.99 21.76
N ASP A 88 9.97 -0.32 22.04
CA ASP A 88 11.08 -0.96 22.78
C ASP A 88 12.30 -1.26 21.86
N GLY A 89 12.14 -1.11 20.54
CA GLY A 89 13.13 -1.46 19.52
C GLY A 89 14.05 -0.30 19.14
N VAL A 90 14.57 -0.34 17.90
CA VAL A 90 15.34 0.77 17.31
C VAL A 90 14.46 2.02 17.26
N LYS A 91 14.93 3.13 17.84
CA LYS A 91 14.23 4.41 17.90
C LYS A 91 14.74 5.38 16.84
N GLY A 92 14.63 4.98 15.58
CA GLY A 92 15.09 5.78 14.46
C GLY A 92 14.75 5.16 13.12
N ILE A 93 15.16 5.86 12.06
CA ILE A 93 14.97 5.46 10.66
C ILE A 93 16.34 5.47 10.02
N TYR A 94 16.74 4.34 9.44
CA TYR A 94 17.94 4.30 8.61
C TYR A 94 17.63 4.90 7.24
N VAL A 95 18.42 5.89 6.81
CA VAL A 95 18.35 6.50 5.49
C VAL A 95 19.70 6.27 4.83
N GLY A 96 19.77 5.27 3.95
CA GLY A 96 21.05 4.66 3.59
C GLY A 96 21.73 4.07 4.83
N ASP A 97 22.96 4.52 5.10
CA ASP A 97 23.75 4.06 6.25
C ASP A 97 23.59 4.94 7.51
N GLU A 98 22.89 6.07 7.40
CA GLU A 98 22.72 7.05 8.49
C GLU A 98 21.45 6.77 9.29
N LEU A 99 21.53 6.91 10.62
CA LEU A 99 20.37 6.74 11.51
C LEU A 99 19.80 8.11 11.90
N VAL A 100 18.58 8.39 11.44
CA VAL A 100 17.80 9.55 11.90
C VAL A 100 17.04 9.16 13.16
N GLU A 101 17.53 9.57 14.32
CA GLU A 101 16.95 9.21 15.61
C GLU A 101 15.58 9.87 15.83
N PHE A 102 14.65 9.12 16.42
CA PHE A 102 13.34 9.64 16.80
C PHE A 102 13.42 10.82 17.77
N ALA A 103 14.40 10.83 18.67
CA ALA A 103 14.61 11.94 19.60
C ALA A 103 14.97 13.25 18.88
N VAL A 104 15.70 13.17 17.77
CA VAL A 104 16.05 14.32 16.93
C VAL A 104 14.83 14.81 16.15
N ILE A 105 14.08 13.89 15.54
CA ILE A 105 12.83 14.22 14.83
C ILE A 105 11.82 14.87 15.80
N ASN A 106 11.67 14.30 16.99
CA ASN A 106 10.75 14.79 18.01
C ASN A 106 11.16 16.18 18.53
N TYR A 107 12.46 16.47 18.65
CA TYR A 107 12.94 17.82 18.96
C TYR A 107 12.51 18.84 17.90
N TYR A 108 12.67 18.52 16.60
CA TYR A 108 12.23 19.44 15.55
C TYR A 108 10.72 19.60 15.47
N ILE A 109 9.96 18.53 15.72
CA ILE A 109 8.51 18.60 15.87
C ILE A 109 8.18 19.58 17.00
N ASP A 110 8.73 19.41 18.19
CA ASP A 110 8.46 20.29 19.33
C ASP A 110 8.83 21.75 19.06
N GLN A 111 10.00 21.99 18.45
CA GLN A 111 10.51 23.33 18.17
C GLN A 111 9.98 23.96 16.87
N TRP A 112 9.04 23.31 16.18
CA TRP A 112 8.58 23.73 14.86
C TRP A 112 8.18 25.21 14.79
N GLU A 113 7.46 25.74 15.79
CA GLU A 113 7.04 27.15 15.80
C GLU A 113 8.21 28.15 15.77
N LYS A 114 9.37 27.76 16.34
CA LYS A 114 10.60 28.57 16.27
C LYS A 114 11.29 28.40 14.92
N VAL A 115 11.30 27.18 14.39
CA VAL A 115 11.89 26.85 13.08
C VAL A 115 11.13 27.56 11.95
N SER A 116 9.79 27.58 12.03
CA SER A 116 8.93 28.23 11.04
C SER A 116 8.78 29.74 11.25
N LYS A 117 9.49 30.34 12.23
CA LYS A 117 9.33 31.75 12.55
C LYS A 117 9.80 32.62 11.37
N GLY A 118 8.88 33.39 10.80
CA GLY A 118 9.13 34.21 9.61
C GLY A 118 8.83 33.51 8.28
N ILE A 119 8.37 32.26 8.34
CA ILE A 119 7.89 31.48 7.20
C ILE A 119 6.40 31.23 7.38
N GLU A 120 5.57 31.80 6.51
CA GLU A 120 4.14 31.44 6.46
C GLU A 120 4.03 30.04 5.86
N CYS A 121 3.89 29.03 6.73
CA CYS A 121 3.95 27.62 6.37
C CYS A 121 2.59 26.94 6.52
N ASP A 122 1.61 27.38 5.72
CA ASP A 122 0.28 26.75 5.66
C ASP A 122 0.30 25.40 4.93
N VAL A 123 1.27 25.20 4.03
CA VAL A 123 1.48 24.00 3.23
C VAL A 123 2.98 23.85 2.97
N ILE A 124 3.50 22.62 3.03
CA ILE A 124 4.87 22.31 2.67
C ILE A 124 4.88 21.67 1.28
N ASN A 125 5.54 22.32 0.32
CA ASN A 125 5.64 21.87 -1.06
C ASN A 125 6.88 20.97 -1.24
N ILE A 126 6.67 19.73 -1.68
CA ILE A 126 7.71 18.73 -1.87
C ILE A 126 7.64 18.19 -3.30
N PRO A 127 8.65 18.40 -4.17
CA PRO A 127 8.64 17.77 -5.47
C PRO A 127 8.79 16.25 -5.34
N VAL A 128 8.09 15.46 -6.16
CA VAL A 128 8.15 13.98 -6.07
C VAL A 128 9.54 13.41 -6.34
N ASP A 129 10.39 14.15 -7.06
CA ASP A 129 11.79 13.80 -7.34
C ASP A 129 12.77 14.41 -6.33
N TYR A 130 12.29 15.00 -5.22
CA TYR A 130 13.14 15.39 -4.11
C TYR A 130 13.85 14.16 -3.53
N LYS A 131 15.16 14.27 -3.30
CA LYS A 131 15.96 13.18 -2.73
C LYS A 131 15.43 12.84 -1.34
N ILE A 132 15.16 11.56 -1.09
CA ILE A 132 14.77 11.12 0.25
C ILE A 132 16.03 10.96 1.10
N ASP A 133 16.31 12.00 1.87
CA ASP A 133 17.38 12.10 2.85
C ASP A 133 16.78 12.39 4.25
N ASP A 134 17.66 12.58 5.24
CA ASP A 134 17.26 12.88 6.62
C ASP A 134 16.35 14.11 6.69
N HIS A 135 16.64 15.12 5.86
CA HIS A 135 15.87 16.34 5.79
C HIS A 135 14.44 16.07 5.30
N TRP A 136 14.28 15.27 4.23
CA TRP A 136 12.96 14.84 3.76
C TRP A 136 12.17 14.11 4.86
N VAL A 137 12.81 13.15 5.54
CA VAL A 137 12.17 12.35 6.60
C VAL A 137 11.68 13.24 7.73
N ILE A 138 12.54 14.14 8.23
CA ILE A 138 12.20 15.06 9.32
C ILE A 138 11.03 15.97 8.91
N ILE A 139 11.11 16.61 7.74
CA ILE A 139 10.07 17.56 7.28
C ILE A 139 8.73 16.87 7.05
N VAL A 140 8.73 15.67 6.46
CA VAL A 140 7.50 14.89 6.28
C VAL A 140 6.88 14.55 7.62
N LEU A 141 7.67 14.10 8.61
CA LEU A 141 7.13 13.76 9.92
C LEU A 141 6.64 14.99 10.69
N ILE A 142 7.31 16.13 10.55
CA ILE A 142 6.81 17.42 11.06
C ILE A 142 5.44 17.73 10.46
N GLY A 143 5.30 17.68 9.13
CA GLY A 143 4.03 17.97 8.48
C GLY A 143 2.90 17.03 8.92
N LEU A 144 3.18 15.73 9.01
CA LEU A 144 2.20 14.74 9.47
C LEU A 144 1.77 14.94 10.92
N VAL A 145 2.72 15.16 11.84
CA VAL A 145 2.45 15.27 13.29
C VAL A 145 1.88 16.64 13.65
N LYS A 146 2.43 17.74 13.11
CA LYS A 146 1.89 19.10 13.30
C LYS A 146 0.67 19.41 12.42
N GLN A 147 0.27 18.48 11.57
CA GLN A 147 -0.92 18.58 10.71
C GLN A 147 -0.84 19.73 9.71
N ILE A 148 0.37 19.96 9.21
CA ILE A 148 0.65 20.91 8.13
C ILE A 148 0.53 20.10 6.84
N PRO A 149 -0.40 20.47 5.93
CA PRO A 149 -0.57 19.77 4.67
C PRO A 149 0.75 19.62 3.90
N LEU A 150 1.09 18.39 3.55
CA LEU A 150 2.23 18.08 2.69
C LEU A 150 1.77 18.00 1.24
N GLN A 151 2.19 18.94 0.39
CA GLN A 151 1.83 18.97 -1.01
C GLN A 151 2.95 18.39 -1.88
N PHE A 152 2.73 17.16 -2.36
CA PHE A 152 3.60 16.52 -3.34
C PHE A 152 3.18 16.87 -4.75
N TYR A 153 4.14 17.22 -5.61
CA TYR A 153 3.85 17.64 -6.98
C TYR A 153 4.82 17.04 -8.01
N ASP A 154 4.29 16.62 -9.16
CA ASP A 154 5.06 16.07 -10.28
C ASP A 154 5.32 17.09 -11.41
N SER A 155 4.74 18.28 -11.29
CA SER A 155 4.87 19.32 -12.29
C SER A 155 6.22 20.05 -12.17
N LYS A 156 6.75 20.53 -13.30
CA LYS A 156 7.98 21.33 -13.33
C LYS A 156 7.89 22.66 -12.60
N LYS A 157 6.68 23.12 -12.25
CA LYS A 157 6.45 24.40 -11.60
C LYS A 157 6.07 24.17 -10.15
N GLU A 158 6.79 24.81 -9.25
CA GLU A 158 6.43 24.79 -7.83
C GLU A 158 5.02 25.40 -7.64
N PRO A 159 4.19 24.80 -6.77
CA PRO A 159 2.91 25.39 -6.38
C PRO A 159 3.09 26.82 -5.84
N LYS A 160 2.13 27.71 -6.15
CA LYS A 160 2.20 29.12 -5.73
C LYS A 160 1.95 29.34 -4.24
N ILE A 161 1.18 28.44 -3.63
CA ILE A 161 0.77 28.50 -2.22
C ILE A 161 1.64 27.51 -1.45
N GLY A 162 2.10 27.91 -0.27
CA GLY A 162 2.95 27.10 0.59
C GLY A 162 4.44 27.42 0.46
N THR A 163 5.24 26.72 1.27
CA THR A 163 6.68 26.89 1.36
C THR A 163 7.38 25.65 0.78
N SER A 164 8.34 25.87 -0.11
CA SER A 164 9.23 24.80 -0.61
C SER A 164 9.95 24.12 0.54
N ILE A 165 10.04 22.79 0.52
CA ILE A 165 10.90 22.04 1.43
C ILE A 165 12.33 22.57 1.45
N SER A 166 12.87 22.97 0.29
CA SER A 166 14.24 23.48 0.17
C SER A 166 14.49 24.84 0.83
N LYS A 167 13.44 25.53 1.29
CA LYS A 167 13.52 26.82 2.01
C LYS A 167 13.41 26.65 3.52
N ILE A 168 13.18 25.44 4.01
CA ILE A 168 13.03 25.16 5.43
C ILE A 168 14.39 24.73 5.94
N ASP A 169 15.06 25.59 6.69
CA ASP A 169 16.35 25.28 7.29
C ASP A 169 16.15 24.68 8.68
N LEU A 170 16.70 23.49 8.91
CA LEU A 170 16.70 22.86 10.22
C LEU A 170 17.89 23.38 11.05
N PRO A 171 17.67 23.86 12.29
CA PRO A 171 18.77 24.24 13.19
C PRO A 171 19.60 23.00 13.57
N PRO A 172 20.77 23.17 14.23
CA PRO A 172 21.56 22.03 14.69
C PRO A 172 20.75 21.03 15.54
N PRO A 173 20.94 19.71 15.34
CA PRO A 173 20.13 18.69 15.98
C PRO A 173 20.31 18.68 17.49
N GLN A 174 19.20 18.49 18.21
CA GLN A 174 19.17 18.20 19.63
C GLN A 174 18.23 17.02 19.88
N HIS A 175 18.24 16.47 21.09
CA HIS A 175 17.49 15.26 21.43
C HIS A 175 16.34 15.60 22.39
N LEU A 176 15.14 15.10 22.08
CA LEU A 176 13.98 15.15 22.94
C LEU A 176 13.28 13.79 22.98
N GLU A 177 13.41 13.05 24.07
CA GLU A 177 12.83 11.70 24.19
C GLU A 177 11.36 11.70 24.62
N GLN A 178 10.90 12.78 25.26
CA GLN A 178 9.54 12.87 25.78
C GLN A 178 8.58 13.39 24.72
N ILE A 179 7.43 12.73 24.59
CA ILE A 179 6.33 13.17 23.75
C ILE A 179 5.10 13.47 24.61
N THR A 180 4.48 14.61 24.37
CA THR A 180 3.18 14.98 24.94
C THR A 180 2.13 14.99 23.83
N ASN A 181 1.27 13.97 23.80
CA ASN A 181 0.16 13.90 22.84
C ASN A 181 -1.18 14.08 23.56
N GLU A 182 -1.61 15.33 23.73
CA GLU A 182 -2.96 15.61 24.21
C GLU A 182 -3.96 15.48 23.05
N TYR A 183 -4.95 14.61 23.22
CA TYR A 183 -5.98 14.44 22.20
C TYR A 183 -6.91 15.65 22.11
N SER A 184 -7.24 16.04 20.88
CA SER A 184 -8.36 16.92 20.57
C SER A 184 -9.08 16.43 19.32
N SER A 185 -10.39 16.67 19.20
CA SER A 185 -11.17 16.26 18.04
C SER A 185 -10.72 16.92 16.73
N GLU A 186 -10.07 18.09 16.82
CA GLU A 186 -9.50 18.77 15.65
C GLU A 186 -8.31 18.02 15.07
N LYS A 187 -7.56 17.26 15.89
CA LYS A 187 -6.47 16.41 15.42
C LYS A 187 -6.92 15.26 14.52
N ASP A 188 -8.20 14.90 14.52
CA ASP A 188 -8.72 13.85 13.62
C ASP A 188 -9.18 14.44 12.27
N LYS A 189 -9.14 15.76 12.11
CA LYS A 189 -9.60 16.49 10.92
C LYS A 189 -8.42 17.08 10.14
N GLY A 190 -8.75 17.73 9.03
CA GLY A 190 -7.77 18.44 8.20
C GLY A 190 -7.14 17.60 7.11
N ILE A 191 -6.47 18.29 6.20
CA ILE A 191 -5.76 17.71 5.06
C ILE A 191 -4.35 17.34 5.53
N ALA A 192 -3.99 16.07 5.40
CA ALA A 192 -2.65 15.58 5.73
C ALA A 192 -1.72 15.68 4.51
N ILE A 193 -2.23 15.28 3.34
CA ILE A 193 -1.44 15.17 2.11
C ILE A 193 -2.24 15.75 0.94
N LYS A 194 -1.55 16.45 0.05
CA LYS A 194 -2.07 16.90 -1.24
C LYS A 194 -1.21 16.34 -2.36
N PHE A 195 -1.83 15.73 -3.36
CA PHE A 195 -1.13 15.33 -4.59
C PHE A 195 -1.53 16.26 -5.73
N ASN A 196 -0.56 16.98 -6.29
CA ASN A 196 -0.74 17.81 -7.46
C ASN A 196 -0.16 17.10 -8.68
N LYS A 197 -1.04 16.56 -9.51
CA LYS A 197 -0.71 15.81 -10.72
C LYS A 197 -0.96 16.63 -11.97
N GLN A 198 0.07 16.83 -12.78
CA GLN A 198 -0.10 17.37 -14.11
C GLN A 198 -0.52 16.27 -15.09
N VAL A 199 -1.81 16.24 -15.45
CA VAL A 199 -2.36 15.21 -16.36
C VAL A 199 -1.99 15.53 -17.80
N LYS A 200 -2.07 16.80 -18.19
CA LYS A 200 -1.68 17.34 -19.50
C LYS A 200 -1.19 18.77 -19.33
N SER A 201 -0.56 19.33 -20.36
CA SER A 201 -0.21 20.75 -20.36
C SER A 201 -1.45 21.61 -20.10
N GLY A 202 -1.41 22.39 -19.01
CA GLY A 202 -2.52 23.24 -18.58
C GLY A 202 -3.67 22.50 -17.88
N ILE A 203 -3.56 21.20 -17.60
CA ILE A 203 -4.56 20.44 -16.83
C ILE A 203 -3.88 19.82 -15.63
N ASP A 204 -4.14 20.40 -14.46
CA ASP A 204 -3.61 19.93 -13.19
C ASP A 204 -4.76 19.39 -12.34
N VAL A 205 -4.51 18.33 -11.59
CA VAL A 205 -5.48 17.72 -10.66
C VAL A 205 -4.85 17.73 -9.29
N ILE A 206 -5.50 18.41 -8.35
CA ILE A 206 -5.10 18.41 -6.94
C ILE A 206 -6.01 17.44 -6.20
N VAL A 207 -5.43 16.47 -5.50
CA VAL A 207 -6.14 15.51 -4.68
C VAL A 207 -5.80 15.76 -3.21
N ASP A 208 -6.81 16.16 -2.43
CA ASP A 208 -6.68 16.38 -0.99
C ASP A 208 -7.00 15.08 -0.24
N PHE A 209 -6.05 14.61 0.58
CA PHE A 209 -6.21 13.48 1.49
C PHE A 209 -6.26 13.98 2.93
N THR A 210 -7.36 13.66 3.61
CA THR A 210 -7.54 13.92 5.04
C THR A 210 -6.70 12.98 5.90
N GLN A 211 -6.55 13.32 7.19
CA GLN A 211 -5.99 12.41 8.21
C GLN A 211 -6.66 11.03 8.13
N LEU A 212 -7.99 10.98 8.05
CA LEU A 212 -8.74 9.73 7.96
C LEU A 212 -8.35 8.89 6.73
N ASN A 213 -8.11 9.53 5.57
CA ASN A 213 -7.73 8.82 4.36
C ASN A 213 -6.40 8.09 4.57
N LEU A 214 -5.41 8.78 5.13
CA LEU A 214 -4.08 8.24 5.40
C LEU A 214 -4.12 7.12 6.45
N ILE A 215 -4.80 7.35 7.57
CA ILE A 215 -4.88 6.37 8.66
C ILE A 215 -5.66 5.11 8.24
N SER A 216 -6.68 5.26 7.39
CA SER A 216 -7.40 4.11 6.82
C SER A 216 -6.52 3.30 5.87
N ALA A 217 -5.65 3.95 5.09
CA ALA A 217 -4.68 3.27 4.24
C ALA A 217 -3.68 2.46 5.06
N VAL A 218 -3.09 3.08 6.09
CA VAL A 218 -2.16 2.43 7.02
C VAL A 218 -2.81 1.23 7.70
N ALA A 219 -4.00 1.41 8.26
CA ALA A 219 -4.73 0.33 8.93
C ALA A 219 -5.05 -0.83 7.99
N SER A 220 -5.43 -0.53 6.75
CA SER A 220 -5.65 -1.55 5.73
C SER A 220 -4.35 -2.31 5.44
N SER A 221 -3.24 -1.61 5.20
CA SER A 221 -1.92 -2.23 4.94
C SER A 221 -1.47 -3.17 6.06
N ILE A 222 -1.66 -2.79 7.33
CA ILE A 222 -1.37 -3.66 8.48
C ILE A 222 -2.20 -4.95 8.42
N LYS A 223 -3.51 -4.84 8.12
CA LYS A 223 -4.42 -5.99 8.07
C LYS A 223 -4.22 -6.89 6.84
N HIS A 224 -3.45 -6.45 5.85
CA HIS A 224 -3.02 -7.28 4.74
C HIS A 224 -1.80 -8.16 5.05
N LEU A 225 -1.12 -7.92 6.17
CA LEU A 225 -0.10 -8.84 6.65
C LEU A 225 -0.70 -10.22 6.96
N PRO A 226 0.06 -11.31 6.82
CA PRO A 226 -0.41 -12.63 7.21
C PRO A 226 -0.90 -12.64 8.67
N VAL A 227 -1.96 -13.38 8.97
CA VAL A 227 -2.63 -13.36 10.29
C VAL A 227 -1.67 -13.65 11.45
N ASN A 228 -0.69 -14.53 11.22
CA ASN A 228 0.31 -14.94 12.20
C ASN A 228 1.65 -14.18 12.05
N TYR A 229 1.68 -13.09 11.28
CA TYR A 229 2.89 -12.32 11.06
C TYR A 229 3.20 -11.45 12.28
N ASN A 230 4.15 -11.90 13.10
CA ASN A 230 4.62 -11.12 14.23
C ASN A 230 5.57 -10.02 13.75
N CYS A 231 5.11 -8.78 13.86
CA CYS A 231 5.85 -7.59 13.45
C CYS A 231 6.94 -7.14 14.45
N LYS A 232 6.82 -7.52 15.72
CA LYS A 232 7.71 -6.99 16.77
C LYS A 232 9.14 -7.46 16.55
N GLY A 233 10.08 -6.52 16.47
CA GLY A 233 11.50 -6.79 16.25
C GLY A 233 11.84 -7.23 14.83
N LYS A 234 10.94 -6.98 13.86
CA LYS A 234 11.18 -7.21 12.43
C LYS A 234 11.68 -5.95 11.75
N SER A 235 12.34 -6.11 10.61
CA SER A 235 12.80 -4.98 9.81
C SER A 235 12.05 -4.86 8.48
N ILE A 236 11.91 -3.62 8.01
CA ILE A 236 11.35 -3.27 6.71
C ILE A 236 12.34 -2.39 5.94
N ALA A 237 12.61 -2.76 4.69
CA ALA A 237 13.29 -1.93 3.71
C ALA A 237 12.25 -1.29 2.77
N ILE A 238 12.30 0.02 2.62
CA ILE A 238 11.41 0.81 1.77
C ILE A 238 12.27 1.46 0.68
N MET A 239 12.09 1.00 -0.55
CA MET A 239 12.73 1.57 -1.72
C MET A 239 11.76 2.55 -2.38
N PRO A 240 12.04 3.87 -2.36
CA PRO A 240 11.13 4.87 -2.90
C PRO A 240 11.12 4.90 -4.44
N SER A 241 10.16 5.63 -5.01
CA SER A 241 10.13 5.96 -6.44
C SER A 241 9.67 7.41 -6.62
N PRO A 242 10.26 8.18 -7.56
CA PRO A 242 10.01 9.61 -7.72
C PRO A 242 8.70 9.89 -8.47
N ASP A 243 7.60 9.35 -7.97
CA ASP A 243 6.24 9.51 -8.50
C ASP A 243 5.21 9.49 -7.35
N LEU A 244 4.00 9.98 -7.60
CA LEU A 244 2.97 10.12 -6.57
C LEU A 244 2.57 8.77 -5.95
N GLU A 245 2.52 7.71 -6.76
CA GLU A 245 2.27 6.35 -6.30
C GLU A 245 3.41 5.83 -5.41
N GLY A 246 4.67 6.12 -5.77
CA GLY A 246 5.86 5.86 -4.96
C GLY A 246 5.87 6.60 -3.62
N VAL A 247 5.47 7.87 -3.61
CA VAL A 247 5.30 8.66 -2.37
C VAL A 247 4.22 8.05 -1.48
N SER A 248 3.06 7.70 -2.06
CA SER A 248 1.96 7.03 -1.35
C SER A 248 2.43 5.73 -0.69
N SER A 249 3.12 4.88 -1.45
CA SER A 249 3.72 3.64 -0.94
C SER A 249 4.70 3.92 0.21
N THR A 250 5.65 4.85 0.01
CA THR A 250 6.69 5.18 0.99
C THR A 250 6.09 5.66 2.31
N ILE A 251 5.16 6.62 2.27
CA ILE A 251 4.54 7.17 3.48
C ILE A 251 3.68 6.11 4.18
N VAL A 252 2.86 5.36 3.44
CA VAL A 252 1.99 4.34 4.04
C VAL A 252 2.82 3.22 4.68
N LYS A 253 3.90 2.76 4.04
CA LYS A 253 4.78 1.73 4.60
C LYS A 253 5.60 2.24 5.79
N LEU A 254 6.04 3.49 5.77
CA LEU A 254 6.71 4.15 6.90
C LEU A 254 5.78 4.19 8.12
N LEU A 255 4.56 4.68 7.96
CA LEU A 255 3.59 4.76 9.04
C LEU A 255 3.11 3.38 9.51
N MET A 256 2.95 2.42 8.60
CA MET A 256 2.70 1.02 8.95
C MET A 256 3.81 0.46 9.84
N ALA A 257 5.07 0.71 9.48
CA ALA A 257 6.24 0.23 10.22
C ALA A 257 6.29 0.81 11.65
N PHE A 258 5.94 2.08 11.83
CA PHE A 258 5.81 2.70 13.16
C PHE A 258 4.76 1.99 14.02
N VAL A 259 3.56 1.77 13.50
CA VAL A 259 2.50 1.07 14.24
C VAL A 259 2.91 -0.37 14.56
N CYS A 260 3.59 -1.02 13.62
CA CYS A 260 4.11 -2.37 13.74
C CYS A 260 5.39 -2.48 14.59
N GLN A 261 5.96 -1.36 15.04
CA GLN A 261 7.23 -1.28 15.78
C GLN A 261 8.38 -2.05 15.09
N MET A 262 8.49 -1.85 13.78
CA MET A 262 9.56 -2.41 12.95
C MET A 262 10.78 -1.48 12.91
N GLU A 263 11.95 -2.06 12.70
CA GLU A 263 13.15 -1.33 12.27
C GLU A 263 12.97 -0.90 10.81
N ILE A 264 13.26 0.36 10.50
CA ILE A 264 12.94 0.97 9.20
C ILE A 264 14.23 1.33 8.49
N HIS A 265 14.36 0.87 7.25
CA HIS A 265 15.42 1.25 6.33
C HIS A 265 14.80 1.87 5.09
N ILE A 266 15.25 3.06 4.71
CA ILE A 266 14.93 3.71 3.44
C ILE A 266 16.19 3.69 2.59
N GLU A 267 16.14 3.00 1.46
CA GLU A 267 17.32 2.70 0.65
C GLU A 267 17.04 2.91 -0.85
N ASP A 268 18.05 3.37 -1.58
CA ASP A 268 17.98 3.56 -3.03
C ASP A 268 18.07 2.25 -3.83
N ASP A 269 18.51 1.18 -3.17
CA ASP A 269 18.69 -0.16 -3.70
C ASP A 269 17.86 -1.21 -2.95
N ALA A 270 17.56 -2.32 -3.61
CA ALA A 270 16.72 -3.36 -3.03
C ALA A 270 17.49 -4.17 -1.98
N ASN A 271 17.11 -4.00 -0.71
CA ASN A 271 17.64 -4.79 0.41
C ASN A 271 16.71 -5.96 0.78
N PHE A 272 17.17 -7.17 0.48
CA PHE A 272 16.47 -8.42 0.80
C PHE A 272 16.93 -9.07 2.10
N ASN A 273 17.81 -8.43 2.87
CA ASN A 273 18.23 -8.94 4.17
C ASN A 273 17.17 -8.71 5.24
N THR A 274 16.32 -7.70 5.07
CA THR A 274 15.18 -7.39 5.92
C THR A 274 14.06 -8.43 5.85
N ASP A 275 13.12 -8.39 6.79
CA ASP A 275 11.96 -9.29 6.83
C ASP A 275 10.89 -8.88 5.81
N ILE A 276 10.73 -7.57 5.58
CA ILE A 276 9.85 -7.00 4.56
C ILE A 276 10.67 -6.11 3.62
N THR A 277 10.59 -6.33 2.31
CA THR A 277 11.17 -5.41 1.31
C THR A 277 10.04 -4.81 0.48
N CYS A 278 9.98 -3.49 0.36
CA CYS A 278 9.04 -2.78 -0.49
C CYS A 278 9.81 -2.13 -1.64
N LEU A 279 9.48 -2.44 -2.90
CA LEU A 279 10.17 -1.90 -4.06
C LEU A 279 9.24 -1.62 -5.24
N PRO A 280 9.57 -0.61 -6.08
CA PRO A 280 8.84 -0.38 -7.31
C PRO A 280 9.09 -1.50 -8.32
N GLU A 281 8.08 -1.79 -9.13
CA GLU A 281 8.14 -2.80 -10.17
C GLU A 281 9.32 -2.60 -11.15
N SER A 282 9.67 -1.35 -11.45
CA SER A 282 10.79 -0.99 -12.33
C SER A 282 12.13 -1.58 -11.88
N LYS A 283 12.32 -1.78 -10.57
CA LYS A 283 13.56 -2.27 -9.95
C LYS A 283 13.62 -3.78 -9.82
N THR A 284 12.59 -4.51 -10.26
CA THR A 284 12.57 -5.99 -10.23
C THR A 284 13.33 -6.64 -11.38
N THR A 285 13.53 -5.93 -12.49
CA THR A 285 14.15 -6.46 -13.71
C THR A 285 15.52 -7.13 -13.49
N PRO A 286 16.46 -6.54 -12.71
CA PRO A 286 17.76 -7.17 -12.44
C PRO A 286 17.70 -8.50 -11.68
N LEU A 287 16.57 -8.79 -11.02
CA LEU A 287 16.33 -10.00 -10.24
C LEU A 287 15.78 -11.15 -11.10
N LEU A 288 15.35 -10.85 -12.32
CA LEU A 288 14.80 -11.83 -13.26
C LEU A 288 15.92 -12.49 -14.08
N ASN A 289 16.79 -13.23 -13.38
CA ASN A 289 17.89 -13.98 -14.00
C ASN A 289 17.47 -15.42 -14.35
N ASN A 290 18.23 -16.06 -15.25
CA ASN A 290 18.05 -17.48 -15.56
C ASN A 290 18.13 -18.31 -14.28
N LEU A 291 17.11 -19.12 -14.05
CA LEU A 291 17.02 -19.97 -12.87
C LEU A 291 17.99 -21.14 -12.99
N SER A 292 18.70 -21.44 -11.89
CA SER A 292 19.44 -22.69 -11.75
C SER A 292 18.50 -23.90 -11.74
N TRP A 293 19.02 -25.09 -12.03
CA TRP A 293 18.22 -26.33 -12.00
C TRP A 293 17.53 -26.57 -10.64
N LYS A 294 18.19 -26.23 -9.52
CA LYS A 294 17.59 -26.30 -8.17
C LYS A 294 16.41 -25.36 -8.04
N GLN A 295 16.51 -24.15 -8.59
CA GLN A 295 15.43 -23.18 -8.60
C GLN A 295 14.28 -23.61 -9.51
N HIS A 296 14.54 -24.30 -10.62
CA HIS A 296 13.48 -24.92 -11.42
C HIS A 296 12.70 -25.98 -10.66
N VAL A 297 13.38 -26.81 -9.86
CA VAL A 297 12.70 -27.79 -8.98
C VAL A 297 11.83 -27.06 -7.94
N ARG A 298 12.36 -26.00 -7.31
CA ARG A 298 11.58 -25.18 -6.36
C ARG A 298 10.38 -24.51 -7.03
N LEU A 299 10.56 -24.02 -8.26
CA LEU A 299 9.49 -23.42 -9.06
C LEU A 299 8.39 -24.45 -9.36
N TYR A 300 8.74 -25.72 -9.63
CA TYR A 300 7.75 -26.79 -9.79
C TYR A 300 6.92 -26.99 -8.52
N PHE A 301 7.56 -27.08 -7.36
CA PHE A 301 6.84 -27.19 -6.07
C PHE A 301 5.99 -25.95 -5.76
N LEU A 302 6.45 -24.75 -6.12
CA LEU A 302 5.69 -23.51 -5.98
C LEU A 302 4.37 -23.58 -6.79
N HIS A 303 4.41 -24.08 -8.03
CA HIS A 303 3.20 -24.27 -8.84
C HIS A 303 2.23 -25.29 -8.26
N LEU A 304 2.72 -26.24 -7.45
CA LEU A 304 1.88 -27.16 -6.69
C LEU A 304 1.31 -26.52 -5.40
N GLY A 305 1.63 -25.26 -5.11
CA GLY A 305 1.23 -24.56 -3.89
C GLY A 305 2.12 -24.86 -2.69
N ILE A 306 3.32 -25.41 -2.90
CA ILE A 306 4.25 -25.81 -1.85
C ILE A 306 5.39 -24.80 -1.80
N PHE A 307 5.30 -23.86 -0.86
CA PHE A 307 6.34 -22.85 -0.65
C PHE A 307 6.33 -22.36 0.79
N SER A 308 7.53 -22.12 1.34
CA SER A 308 7.70 -21.61 2.70
C SER A 308 8.77 -20.55 2.70
N SER A 309 8.40 -19.35 3.17
CA SER A 309 9.32 -18.29 3.53
C SER A 309 8.70 -17.42 4.62
N ASN A 310 9.55 -16.84 5.47
CA ASN A 310 9.12 -15.85 6.46
C ASN A 310 9.29 -14.41 5.95
N LYS A 311 9.89 -14.24 4.77
CA LYS A 311 10.14 -12.93 4.15
C LYS A 311 9.02 -12.53 3.23
N LEU A 312 8.67 -11.24 3.28
CA LEU A 312 7.66 -10.64 2.42
C LEU A 312 8.33 -9.62 1.51
N VAL A 313 7.91 -9.57 0.25
CA VAL A 313 8.37 -8.57 -0.70
C VAL A 313 7.14 -7.96 -1.35
N TYR A 314 6.93 -6.67 -1.11
CA TYR A 314 5.90 -5.87 -1.74
C TYR A 314 6.44 -5.21 -3.00
N VAL A 315 5.89 -5.59 -4.14
CA VAL A 315 6.20 -4.97 -5.43
C VAL A 315 5.06 -4.04 -5.79
N TYR A 316 5.31 -2.73 -5.76
CA TYR A 316 4.28 -1.75 -6.07
C TYR A 316 4.42 -1.22 -7.50
N SER A 317 3.27 -0.88 -8.10
CA SER A 317 3.19 -0.38 -9.47
C SER A 317 1.98 0.53 -9.68
N PRO A 318 2.04 1.47 -10.63
CA PRO A 318 0.84 2.16 -11.08
C PRO A 318 -0.15 1.17 -11.70
N LEU A 319 -1.45 1.38 -11.44
CA LEU A 319 -2.51 0.54 -11.98
C LEU A 319 -2.51 0.47 -13.51
N THR A 320 -2.05 1.51 -14.21
CA THR A 320 -2.15 1.62 -15.68
C THR A 320 -1.04 0.90 -16.45
N HIS A 321 0.10 0.56 -15.84
CA HIS A 321 1.27 0.02 -16.57
C HIS A 321 1.94 -1.21 -15.94
N PRO A 322 1.19 -2.28 -15.65
CA PRO A 322 1.73 -3.53 -15.15
C PRO A 322 2.59 -4.26 -16.19
N LYS A 323 3.85 -4.55 -15.89
CA LYS A 323 4.79 -5.29 -16.76
C LYS A 323 5.01 -6.75 -16.30
N LEU A 324 4.95 -7.01 -15.00
CA LEU A 324 5.18 -8.32 -14.41
C LEU A 324 3.97 -9.22 -14.64
N THR A 325 4.23 -10.42 -15.14
CA THR A 325 3.25 -11.50 -15.26
C THR A 325 3.31 -12.38 -14.01
N SER A 326 2.27 -13.20 -13.76
CA SER A 326 2.29 -14.16 -12.65
C SER A 326 3.48 -15.13 -12.71
N SER A 327 3.95 -15.48 -13.91
CA SER A 327 5.16 -16.30 -14.09
C SER A 327 6.43 -15.57 -13.61
N LEU A 328 6.58 -14.29 -13.99
CA LEU A 328 7.70 -13.47 -13.51
C LEU A 328 7.64 -13.25 -11.99
N LEU A 329 6.44 -13.09 -11.42
CA LEU A 329 6.27 -13.02 -9.96
C LEU A 329 6.71 -14.33 -9.28
N ASN A 330 6.38 -15.49 -9.86
CA ASN A 330 6.86 -16.78 -9.35
C ASN A 330 8.38 -16.91 -9.45
N GLN A 331 8.99 -16.41 -10.53
CA GLN A 331 10.45 -16.36 -10.63
C GLN A 331 11.06 -15.47 -9.54
N LEU A 332 10.47 -14.29 -9.27
CA LEU A 332 10.91 -13.42 -8.18
C LEU A 332 10.80 -14.10 -6.81
N ARG A 333 9.72 -14.84 -6.53
CA ARG A 333 9.58 -15.63 -5.29
C ARG A 333 10.74 -16.59 -5.09
N ILE A 334 11.14 -17.29 -6.16
CA ILE A 334 12.23 -18.26 -6.12
C ILE A 334 13.61 -17.57 -6.00
N THR A 335 13.84 -16.46 -6.70
CA THR A 335 15.10 -15.72 -6.65
C THR A 335 15.32 -15.07 -5.29
N THR A 336 14.30 -14.38 -4.77
CA THR A 336 14.37 -13.65 -3.49
C THR A 336 14.16 -14.56 -2.27
N ASN A 337 13.67 -15.77 -2.48
CA ASN A 337 13.25 -16.69 -1.41
C ASN A 337 12.19 -16.04 -0.49
N SER A 338 11.23 -15.31 -1.06
CA SER A 338 10.23 -14.53 -0.33
C SER A 338 8.83 -14.71 -0.91
N HIS A 339 7.80 -14.45 -0.11
CA HIS A 339 6.45 -14.25 -0.64
C HIS A 339 6.39 -12.90 -1.33
N ILE A 340 6.05 -12.90 -2.62
CA ILE A 340 5.83 -11.66 -3.37
C ILE A 340 4.35 -11.28 -3.28
N ILE A 341 4.09 -10.05 -2.83
CA ILE A 341 2.79 -9.39 -2.86
C ILE A 341 2.89 -8.26 -3.87
N ARG A 342 2.00 -8.24 -4.86
CA ARG A 342 1.89 -7.11 -5.78
C ARG A 342 0.85 -6.14 -5.26
N GLU A 343 1.20 -4.86 -5.31
CA GLU A 343 0.31 -3.76 -4.94
C GLU A 343 0.17 -2.81 -6.13
N TYR A 344 -1.06 -2.45 -6.46
CA TYR A 344 -1.35 -1.45 -7.48
C TYR A 344 -1.75 -0.16 -6.82
N TYR A 345 -1.33 0.97 -7.39
CA TYR A 345 -1.58 2.30 -6.86
C TYR A 345 -2.17 3.22 -7.94
N THR A 346 -2.86 4.26 -7.48
CA THR A 346 -3.34 5.36 -8.31
C THR A 346 -3.28 6.64 -7.49
N TYR A 347 -2.86 7.74 -8.09
CA TYR A 347 -2.70 9.03 -7.42
C TYR A 347 -3.94 9.58 -6.69
N ASN A 348 -5.16 9.12 -6.98
CA ASN A 348 -6.39 9.58 -6.33
C ASN A 348 -6.80 8.74 -5.10
N ILE A 349 -6.03 7.70 -4.75
CA ILE A 349 -6.29 6.82 -3.61
C ILE A 349 -5.00 6.67 -2.80
N MET A 350 -5.09 6.86 -1.48
CA MET A 350 -3.96 6.65 -0.58
C MET A 350 -3.79 5.16 -0.29
N GLY A 351 -2.57 4.65 -0.41
CA GLY A 351 -2.31 3.20 -0.32
C GLY A 351 -2.73 2.41 -1.57
N PRO A 352 -2.63 1.07 -1.52
CA PRO A 352 -2.90 0.23 -2.67
C PRO A 352 -4.40 0.18 -3.02
N ILE A 353 -4.74 0.20 -4.31
CA ILE A 353 -6.10 -0.01 -4.82
C ILE A 353 -6.40 -1.49 -5.03
N LEU A 354 -5.42 -2.27 -5.44
CA LEU A 354 -5.54 -3.73 -5.60
C LEU A 354 -4.28 -4.39 -5.04
N THR A 355 -4.45 -5.59 -4.49
CA THR A 355 -3.35 -6.37 -3.94
C THR A 355 -3.54 -7.86 -4.23
N THR A 356 -2.46 -8.54 -4.61
CA THR A 356 -2.48 -10.01 -4.74
C THR A 356 -2.34 -10.65 -3.37
N ASP A 357 -2.96 -11.81 -3.17
CA ASP A 357 -2.71 -12.57 -1.95
C ASP A 357 -1.26 -13.10 -1.89
N TYR A 358 -0.75 -13.27 -0.68
CA TYR A 358 0.63 -13.73 -0.44
C TYR A 358 0.85 -15.22 -0.77
N TYR A 359 -0.24 -15.99 -0.88
CA TYR A 359 -0.26 -17.36 -1.41
C TYR A 359 -0.65 -17.44 -2.88
N GLU A 360 -0.70 -16.32 -3.60
CA GLU A 360 -1.05 -16.32 -5.02
C GLU A 360 0.13 -16.83 -5.88
N TYR A 361 0.12 -18.14 -6.13
CA TYR A 361 1.13 -18.81 -6.96
C TYR A 361 0.59 -19.24 -8.33
N ARG A 362 -0.71 -19.05 -8.57
CA ARG A 362 -1.36 -19.51 -9.78
C ARG A 362 -0.92 -18.64 -10.95
N THR A 363 -0.75 -19.27 -12.11
CA THR A 363 -0.32 -18.58 -13.33
C THR A 363 -1.53 -18.21 -14.16
N TYR A 364 -1.98 -16.95 -14.03
CA TYR A 364 -3.04 -16.39 -14.86
C TYR A 364 -2.51 -15.33 -15.82
N THR A 365 -3.24 -15.15 -16.91
CA THR A 365 -3.09 -13.97 -17.76
C THR A 365 -3.81 -12.80 -17.08
N ARG A 366 -3.06 -11.75 -16.73
CA ARG A 366 -3.62 -10.45 -16.29
C ARG A 366 -4.51 -10.48 -15.04
N GLN A 367 -4.13 -11.26 -14.02
CA GLN A 367 -4.76 -11.18 -12.68
C GLN A 367 -4.13 -10.03 -11.87
N PHE A 368 -4.96 -9.18 -11.26
CA PHE A 368 -4.54 -7.99 -10.49
C PHE A 368 -4.80 -8.11 -8.99
N GLY A 369 -5.39 -9.22 -8.55
CA GLY A 369 -5.69 -9.47 -7.14
C GLY A 369 -7.04 -8.90 -6.71
N VAL A 370 -7.15 -8.50 -5.46
CA VAL A 370 -8.39 -8.10 -4.80
C VAL A 370 -8.30 -6.71 -4.18
N MET A 371 -9.45 -6.13 -3.86
CA MET A 371 -9.52 -4.85 -3.15
C MET A 371 -8.94 -4.95 -1.73
N PRO A 372 -8.35 -3.85 -1.23
CA PRO A 372 -8.00 -3.73 0.17
C PRO A 372 -9.25 -3.59 1.05
N GLN A 373 -9.09 -3.79 2.35
CA GLN A 373 -10.21 -3.71 3.32
C GLN A 373 -10.83 -2.31 3.46
N SER A 374 -10.10 -1.27 3.08
CA SER A 374 -10.58 0.11 3.09
C SER A 374 -11.40 0.50 1.87
N LEU A 375 -11.55 -0.39 0.88
CA LEU A 375 -12.25 -0.17 -0.38
C LEU A 375 -13.28 -1.27 -0.69
N GLU A 376 -14.31 -0.86 -1.42
CA GLU A 376 -15.30 -1.69 -2.08
C GLU A 376 -15.28 -1.37 -3.56
N MET A 377 -15.56 -2.37 -4.39
CA MET A 377 -15.43 -2.22 -5.83
C MET A 377 -16.57 -2.88 -6.58
N LYS A 378 -16.95 -2.27 -7.70
CA LYS A 378 -17.86 -2.87 -8.68
C LYS A 378 -17.39 -2.50 -10.08
N VAL A 379 -17.94 -3.20 -11.08
CA VAL A 379 -17.76 -2.87 -12.49
C VAL A 379 -19.08 -2.31 -12.99
N SER A 380 -19.06 -1.12 -13.59
CA SER A 380 -20.22 -0.47 -14.21
C SER A 380 -20.11 -0.46 -15.73
N ASN A 381 -21.21 -0.19 -16.43
CA ASN A 381 -21.26 -0.18 -17.90
C ASN A 381 -20.73 -1.49 -18.51
N MET A 382 -21.16 -2.62 -17.96
CA MET A 382 -20.75 -3.93 -18.42
C MET A 382 -21.27 -4.21 -19.83
N THR A 383 -20.41 -4.72 -20.71
CA THR A 383 -20.85 -5.26 -21.99
C THR A 383 -21.53 -6.62 -21.80
N ALA A 384 -22.62 -6.84 -22.53
CA ALA A 384 -23.49 -8.01 -22.34
C ALA A 384 -22.80 -9.36 -22.67
N ASP A 385 -21.74 -9.34 -23.47
CA ASP A 385 -21.06 -10.52 -24.02
C ASP A 385 -19.99 -11.10 -23.08
N ASN A 386 -19.28 -10.27 -22.33
CA ASN A 386 -18.08 -10.69 -21.61
C ASN A 386 -17.95 -10.07 -20.20
N GLY A 387 -18.91 -9.22 -19.79
CA GLY A 387 -18.95 -8.59 -18.49
C GLY A 387 -17.86 -7.54 -18.25
N LEU A 388 -17.24 -7.01 -19.29
CA LEU A 388 -16.23 -5.96 -19.17
C LEU A 388 -16.88 -4.60 -19.00
N GLY A 389 -16.36 -3.83 -18.04
CA GLY A 389 -16.84 -2.48 -17.80
C GLY A 389 -15.77 -1.61 -17.17
N ASN A 390 -16.21 -0.49 -16.59
CA ASN A 390 -15.37 0.46 -15.89
C ASN A 390 -15.27 0.07 -14.42
N LEU A 391 -14.05 0.08 -13.87
CA LEU A 391 -13.84 -0.16 -12.45
C LEU A 391 -14.33 1.07 -11.66
N MET A 392 -15.22 0.82 -10.72
CA MET A 392 -15.75 1.81 -9.80
C MET A 392 -15.32 1.45 -8.38
N VAL A 393 -14.92 2.44 -7.60
CA VAL A 393 -14.41 2.27 -6.23
C VAL A 393 -15.17 3.15 -5.26
N ARG A 394 -15.34 2.66 -4.04
CA ARG A 394 -15.85 3.42 -2.90
C ARG A 394 -15.04 3.07 -1.67
N GLY A 395 -14.75 4.05 -0.82
CA GLY A 395 -14.13 3.76 0.47
C GLY A 395 -13.40 4.94 1.06
N TYR A 396 -12.69 4.69 2.15
CA TYR A 396 -12.14 5.73 3.02
C TYR A 396 -10.75 6.19 2.64
N THR A 397 -10.08 5.55 1.67
CA THR A 397 -8.76 5.98 1.20
C THR A 397 -8.81 6.90 -0.03
N ILE A 398 -10.00 7.17 -0.55
CA ILE A 398 -10.19 8.03 -1.73
C ILE A 398 -10.05 9.50 -1.33
N GLY A 399 -9.18 10.23 -2.02
CA GLY A 399 -8.98 11.66 -1.82
C GLY A 399 -10.02 12.50 -2.57
N LYS A 400 -10.19 13.75 -2.15
CA LYS A 400 -11.08 14.70 -2.82
C LYS A 400 -10.31 15.38 -3.96
N SER A 401 -10.72 15.14 -5.20
CA SER A 401 -10.07 15.71 -6.38
C SER A 401 -10.69 17.04 -6.80
N THR A 402 -9.84 18.00 -7.12
CA THR A 402 -10.18 19.30 -7.73
C THR A 402 -9.39 19.46 -9.02
N ASN A 403 -10.08 19.76 -10.11
CA ASN A 403 -9.47 19.91 -11.43
C ASN A 403 -9.20 21.39 -11.72
N TYR A 404 -8.03 21.69 -12.28
CA TYR A 404 -7.63 23.03 -12.70
C TYR A 404 -7.33 23.02 -14.20
N LEU A 405 -7.96 23.92 -14.94
CA LEU A 405 -7.68 24.16 -16.35
C LEU A 405 -7.03 25.54 -16.50
N ASN A 406 -5.77 25.57 -16.96
CA ASN A 406 -4.94 26.77 -17.06
C ASN A 406 -4.88 27.57 -15.73
N GLY A 407 -4.84 26.85 -14.61
CA GLY A 407 -4.83 27.43 -13.26
C GLY A 407 -6.18 27.92 -12.75
N MET A 408 -7.26 27.76 -13.52
CA MET A 408 -8.63 28.05 -13.07
C MET A 408 -9.33 26.77 -12.61
N GLU A 409 -9.79 26.80 -11.36
CA GLU A 409 -10.58 25.72 -10.78
C GLU A 409 -11.82 25.46 -11.64
N GLN A 410 -12.05 24.20 -11.96
CA GLN A 410 -13.23 23.75 -12.69
C GLN A 410 -14.26 23.28 -11.67
N GLU A 411 -15.49 23.79 -11.77
CA GLU A 411 -16.57 23.23 -10.97
C GLU A 411 -16.74 21.74 -11.32
N PRO A 412 -16.85 20.85 -10.32
CA PRO A 412 -17.15 19.47 -10.58
C PRO A 412 -18.48 19.41 -11.33
N LYS A 413 -18.53 18.68 -12.45
CA LYS A 413 -19.81 18.30 -13.04
C LYS A 413 -20.60 17.62 -11.92
N LYS A 414 -21.81 18.12 -11.62
CA LYS A 414 -22.74 17.43 -10.72
C LYS A 414 -23.07 16.08 -11.34
N GLU A 415 -22.26 15.06 -11.05
CA GLU A 415 -22.70 13.68 -11.13
C GLU A 415 -23.81 13.51 -10.10
N ASP A 416 -24.84 12.73 -10.46
CA ASP A 416 -26.09 12.63 -9.72
C ASP A 416 -25.85 12.53 -8.21
N ALA A 417 -26.34 13.53 -7.47
CA ALA A 417 -26.29 13.57 -6.00
C ALA A 417 -27.04 12.39 -5.34
N ASN A 418 -27.71 11.56 -6.14
CA ASN A 418 -28.40 10.32 -5.77
C ASN A 418 -27.54 9.06 -5.97
N GLY A 419 -26.28 9.19 -6.38
CA GLY A 419 -25.36 8.07 -6.58
C GLY A 419 -24.99 7.34 -5.29
N ASP A 420 -24.68 6.05 -5.39
CA ASP A 420 -24.31 5.16 -4.26
C ASP A 420 -22.87 5.38 -3.73
N GLY A 421 -22.24 6.51 -4.09
CA GLY A 421 -20.92 6.94 -3.62
C GLY A 421 -19.73 6.28 -4.31
N PHE A 422 -19.96 5.55 -5.41
CA PHE A 422 -18.89 4.96 -6.20
C PHE A 422 -18.30 5.96 -7.19
N MET A 423 -16.97 5.98 -7.28
CA MET A 423 -16.20 6.85 -8.17
C MET A 423 -15.48 6.02 -9.25
N PRO A 424 -15.42 6.50 -10.50
CA PRO A 424 -14.73 5.79 -11.56
C PRO A 424 -13.20 5.85 -11.35
N VAL A 425 -12.55 4.73 -11.60
CA VAL A 425 -11.11 4.65 -11.82
C VAL A 425 -10.90 4.50 -13.32
N ASN A 426 -9.88 5.14 -13.88
CA ASN A 426 -9.57 5.06 -15.31
C ASN A 426 -8.97 3.69 -15.67
N THR A 427 -9.75 2.63 -15.49
CA THR A 427 -9.35 1.24 -15.63
C THR A 427 -10.57 0.41 -15.99
N ARG A 428 -10.40 -0.51 -16.94
CA ARG A 428 -11.45 -1.42 -17.39
C ARG A 428 -11.06 -2.86 -17.13
N GLY A 429 -12.04 -3.67 -16.80
CA GLY A 429 -11.81 -5.07 -16.47
C GLY A 429 -13.09 -5.79 -16.05
N LYS A 430 -12.89 -6.98 -15.49
CA LYS A 430 -13.97 -7.84 -14.98
C LYS A 430 -13.52 -8.62 -13.75
N TRP A 431 -14.48 -9.08 -12.98
CA TRP A 431 -14.25 -10.00 -11.88
C TRP A 431 -14.16 -11.44 -12.39
N GLY A 432 -13.15 -12.17 -11.93
CA GLY A 432 -13.03 -13.61 -12.13
C GLY A 432 -13.93 -14.37 -11.16
N THR A 433 -14.14 -15.65 -11.45
CA THR A 433 -14.87 -16.56 -10.56
C THR A 433 -14.14 -16.84 -9.26
N ASP A 434 -12.85 -16.52 -9.20
CA ASP A 434 -12.01 -16.61 -8.01
C ASP A 434 -12.10 -15.37 -7.10
N GLY A 435 -12.89 -14.37 -7.49
CA GLY A 435 -13.02 -13.11 -6.79
C GLY A 435 -11.89 -12.11 -7.06
N CYS A 436 -10.96 -12.40 -7.98
CA CYS A 436 -9.93 -11.45 -8.37
C CYS A 436 -10.40 -10.53 -9.51
N PHE A 437 -9.83 -9.34 -9.58
CA PHE A 437 -10.02 -8.43 -10.70
C PHE A 437 -9.02 -8.72 -11.82
N TYR A 438 -9.51 -8.70 -13.06
CA TYR A 438 -8.73 -8.91 -14.27
C TYR A 438 -8.85 -7.69 -15.18
N MET A 439 -7.73 -7.04 -15.45
CA MET A 439 -7.68 -5.88 -16.37
C MET A 439 -7.43 -6.33 -17.80
N ILE A 440 -7.92 -5.53 -18.75
CA ILE A 440 -7.74 -5.77 -20.20
C ILE A 440 -6.95 -4.66 -20.86
#